data_AF-A0A6C7WKV4-F1
#
_entry.id   AF-A0A6C7WKV4-F1
#
_cell.length_a   1.000
_cell.length_b   1.000
_cell.length_c   1.000
_cell.angle_alpha   90.00
_cell.angle_beta   90.00
_cell.angle_gamma   90.00
#
_symmetry.space_group_name_H-M   'P 1'
#
loop_
_entity.id
_entity.type
_entity.pdbx_description
1 polymer ?
#
loop_
_entity_poly.entity_id
_entity_poly.type
_entity_poly.pdbx_seq_one_letter_code
_entity_poly.pdbx_strand_id
1 'polypeptide(L)'
;MKAVNLFLLASIIGVELILGIVVAPTIFFPQNLIGEGVLSHFQSGLMMTQIFIKMGYLLIFVSVVNFLHEIYSLVKDEMKFQIKFSKFMLSLLILILSLIFVFYFTNT
;
A
#
# COMPACT_ATOMS: atom_id res chain seq x y z
N MET A 1 3.12 -21.33 -1.48
CA MET A 1 2.85 -20.01 -2.10
C MET A 1 1.69 -19.25 -1.45
N LYS A 2 0.60 -19.90 -1.01
CA LYS A 2 -0.54 -19.21 -0.34
C LYS A 2 -0.16 -18.45 0.94
N ALA A 3 0.65 -19.06 1.82
CA ALA A 3 1.10 -18.42 3.05
C ALA A 3 1.96 -17.17 2.82
N VAL A 4 2.83 -17.21 1.80
CA VAL A 4 3.68 -16.07 1.43
C VAL A 4 2.83 -14.91 0.90
N ASN A 5 1.83 -15.21 0.06
CA ASN A 5 0.93 -14.18 -0.46
C ASN A 5 0.11 -13.51 0.66
N LEU A 6 -0.44 -14.31 1.59
CA LEU A 6 -1.13 -13.78 2.77
C LEU A 6 -0.21 -12.91 3.63
N PHE A 7 1.03 -13.36 3.86
CA PHE A 7 2.00 -12.59 4.63
C PHE A 7 2.32 -11.25 3.98
N LEU A 8 2.51 -11.21 2.65
CA LEU A 8 2.76 -9.97 1.91
C LEU A 8 1.58 -9.00 2.00
N LEU A 9 0.34 -9.49 1.82
CA LEU A 9 -0.87 -8.69 1.96
C LEU A 9 -1.02 -8.14 3.39
N ALA A 10 -0.83 -8.98 4.41
CA ALA A 10 -0.89 -8.56 5.81
C ALA A 10 0.20 -7.53 6.15
N SER A 11 1.39 -7.68 5.56
CA SER A 11 2.50 -6.74 5.76
C SER A 11 2.16 -5.34 5.21
N ILE A 12 1.52 -5.26 4.04
CA ILE A 12 1.07 -3.98 3.46
C ILE A 12 0.05 -3.29 4.35
N ILE A 13 -0.94 -4.03 4.87
CA ILE A 13 -1.92 -3.47 5.81
C ILE A 13 -1.21 -2.92 7.05
N GLY A 14 -0.21 -3.65 7.57
CA GLY A 14 0.61 -3.18 8.69
C GLY A 14 1.37 -1.89 8.37
N VAL A 15 1.96 -1.78 7.18
CA VAL A 15 2.65 -0.56 6.72
C VAL A 15 1.69 0.61 6.65
N GLU A 16 0.51 0.45 6.07
CA GLU A 16 -0.51 1.51 5.98
C GLU A 16 -0.97 1.99 7.37
N LEU A 17 -1.19 1.07 8.30
CA LEU A 17 -1.54 1.40 9.67
C LEU A 17 -0.42 2.18 10.37
N ILE A 18 0.84 1.78 10.22
CA ILE A 18 1.99 2.50 10.79
C ILE A 18 2.11 3.91 10.17
N LEU A 19 1.90 4.04 8.86
CA LEU A 19 1.94 5.33 8.18
C LEU A 19 0.88 6.29 8.73
N GLY A 20 -0.34 5.82 8.96
CA GLY A 20 -1.42 6.64 9.52
C GLY A 20 -1.28 6.92 11.01
N ILE A 21 -1.05 5.89 11.82
CA ILE A 21 -1.10 5.98 13.28
C ILE A 21 0.19 6.60 13.85
N VAL A 22 1.35 6.26 13.30
CA VAL A 22 2.65 6.62 13.88
C VAL A 22 3.34 7.71 13.06
N VAL A 23 3.46 7.52 11.75
CA VAL A 23 4.26 8.43 10.92
C VAL A 23 3.58 9.78 10.72
N ALA A 24 2.28 9.80 10.41
CA ALA A 24 1.55 11.05 10.21
C ALA A 24 1.66 12.03 11.41
N PRO A 25 1.37 11.65 12.66
CA PRO A 25 1.52 12.58 13.78
C PRO A 25 2.99 12.97 14.02
N THR A 26 3.93 12.06 13.78
CA THR A 26 5.38 12.34 13.91
C THR A 26 5.84 13.42 12.92
N ILE A 27 5.30 13.41 11.70
CA ILE A 27 5.65 14.39 10.66
C ILE A 27 4.91 15.72 10.84
N PHE A 28 3.61 15.68 11.21
CA PHE A 28 2.77 16.89 11.29
C PHE A 28 2.83 17.63 12.64
N PHE A 29 3.34 17.00 13.70
CA PHE A 29 3.53 17.63 15.01
C PHE A 29 4.99 17.54 15.51
N PRO A 30 5.96 18.04 14.73
CA PRO A 30 7.38 17.96 15.09
C PRO A 30 7.72 18.76 16.34
N GLN A 31 6.91 19.77 16.72
CA GLN A 31 7.15 20.55 17.94
C GLN A 31 7.23 19.71 19.22
N ASN A 32 6.56 18.56 19.25
CA ASN A 32 6.57 17.65 20.40
C ASN A 32 7.90 16.86 20.53
N LEU A 33 8.73 16.84 19.48
CA LEU A 33 9.94 16.01 19.40
C LEU A 33 11.22 16.85 19.29
N ILE A 34 11.22 17.86 18.42
CA ILE A 34 12.44 18.61 18.02
C ILE A 34 12.34 20.11 18.31
N GLY A 35 11.24 20.59 18.90
CA GLY A 35 11.02 21.99 19.23
C GLY A 35 10.31 22.80 18.14
N GLU A 36 9.87 24.01 18.50
CA GLU A 36 9.10 24.89 17.61
C GLU A 36 9.98 25.52 16.52
N GLY A 37 9.40 25.77 15.34
CA GLY A 37 10.05 26.50 14.24
C GLY A 37 10.98 25.68 13.34
N VAL A 38 11.16 24.38 13.58
CA VAL A 38 12.04 23.52 12.76
C VAL A 38 11.40 23.15 11.41
N LEU A 39 10.11 22.78 11.42
CA LEU A 39 9.36 22.46 10.22
C LEU A 39 8.05 23.24 10.19
N SER A 40 7.74 23.87 9.06
CA SER A 40 6.39 24.39 8.80
C SER A 40 5.43 23.27 8.44
N HIS A 41 4.12 23.45 8.68
CA HIS A 41 3.10 22.47 8.27
C HIS A 41 3.16 22.12 6.76
N PHE A 42 3.54 23.09 5.92
CA PHE A 42 3.73 22.86 4.50
C PHE A 42 4.92 21.93 4.22
N GLN A 43 6.06 22.15 4.90
CA GLN A 43 7.23 21.27 4.78
C GLN A 43 6.95 19.86 5.30
N SER A 44 6.17 19.73 6.39
CA SER A 44 5.68 18.44 6.88
C SER A 44 4.84 17.73 5.83
N GLY A 45 3.94 18.45 5.16
CA GLY A 45 3.15 17.91 4.04
C GLY A 45 4.03 17.38 2.92
N LEU A 46 5.05 18.13 2.50
CA LEU A 46 6.01 17.69 1.47
C LEU A 46 6.76 16.41 1.89
N MET A 47 7.20 16.32 3.15
CA MET A 47 7.83 15.11 3.67
C MET A 47 6.88 13.92 3.67
N MET A 48 5.63 14.11 4.12
CA MET A 48 4.65 13.03 4.18
C MET A 48 4.31 12.50 2.77
N THR A 49 4.18 13.38 1.78
CA THR A 49 3.99 12.98 0.38
C THR A 49 5.14 12.12 -0.12
N GLN A 50 6.39 12.49 0.16
CA GLN A 50 7.56 11.70 -0.24
C GLN A 50 7.58 10.31 0.42
N ILE A 51 7.16 10.22 1.69
CA ILE A 51 7.00 8.94 2.39
C ILE A 51 5.91 8.09 1.71
N PHE A 52 4.76 8.69 1.41
CA PHE A 52 3.66 8.00 0.72
C PHE A 52 4.05 7.50 -0.67
N ILE A 53 4.80 8.27 -1.46
CA ILE A 53 5.27 7.82 -2.79
C ILE A 53 6.18 6.61 -2.65
N LYS A 54 7.16 6.67 -1.74
CA LYS A 54 8.12 5.57 -1.51
C LYS A 54 7.42 4.29 -1.04
N MET A 55 6.49 4.40 -0.10
CA MET A 55 5.70 3.26 0.38
C MET A 55 4.66 2.81 -0.65
N GLY A 56 4.19 3.72 -1.49
CA GLY A 56 3.32 3.44 -2.62
C GLY A 56 3.94 2.47 -3.63
N TYR A 57 5.24 2.61 -3.93
CA TYR A 57 5.91 1.65 -4.79
C TYR A 57 5.96 0.24 -4.20
N LEU A 58 6.09 0.12 -2.86
CA LEU A 58 5.99 -1.16 -2.17
C LEU A 58 4.57 -1.75 -2.28
N LEU A 59 3.53 -0.92 -2.15
CA LEU A 59 2.14 -1.32 -2.36
C LEU A 59 1.92 -1.86 -3.78
N ILE A 60 2.39 -1.16 -4.81
CA ILE A 60 2.31 -1.62 -6.21
C ILE A 60 3.02 -2.97 -6.36
N PHE A 61 4.24 -3.10 -5.86
CA PHE A 61 5.01 -4.34 -5.96
C PHE A 61 4.24 -5.54 -5.38
N VAL A 62 3.72 -5.42 -4.16
CA VAL A 62 2.95 -6.50 -3.53
C VAL A 62 1.64 -6.76 -4.28
N SER A 63 0.97 -5.71 -4.77
CA SER A 63 -0.27 -5.84 -5.55
C SER A 63 -0.04 -6.60 -6.86
N VAL A 64 1.07 -6.34 -7.55
CA VAL A 64 1.46 -7.07 -8.77
C VAL A 64 1.78 -8.53 -8.46
N VAL A 65 2.52 -8.80 -7.38
CA VAL A 65 2.83 -10.18 -6.94
C VAL A 65 1.54 -10.95 -6.61
N ASN A 66 0.60 -10.32 -5.90
CA ASN A 66 -0.70 -10.91 -5.60
C ASN A 66 -1.52 -11.19 -6.88
N PHE A 67 -1.51 -10.26 -7.83
CA PHE A 67 -2.20 -10.43 -9.11
C PHE A 67 -1.64 -11.60 -9.94
N LEU A 68 -0.30 -11.71 -10.05
CA LEU A 68 0.35 -12.85 -10.70
C LEU A 68 0.07 -14.16 -9.97
N HIS A 69 0.02 -14.13 -8.63
CA HIS A 69 -0.34 -15.30 -7.83
C HIS A 69 -1.77 -15.78 -8.13
N GLU A 70 -2.74 -14.87 -8.19
CA GLU A 70 -4.13 -15.23 -8.49
C GLU A 70 -4.29 -15.71 -9.94
N ILE A 71 -3.58 -15.15 -10.92
CA ILE A 71 -3.54 -15.70 -12.30
C ILE A 71 -3.11 -17.17 -12.29
N TYR A 72 -2.04 -17.50 -11.56
CA TYR A 72 -1.59 -18.89 -11.44
C TYR A 72 -2.60 -19.79 -10.70
N SER A 73 -3.23 -19.24 -9.67
CA SER A 73 -4.29 -19.90 -8.89
C SER A 73 -5.51 -20.26 -9.73
N LEU A 74 -5.89 -19.41 -10.71
CA LEU A 74 -7.02 -19.68 -11.62
C LEU A 74 -6.86 -21.02 -12.36
N VAL A 75 -5.64 -21.31 -12.83
CA VAL A 75 -5.34 -22.51 -13.62
C VAL A 75 -5.18 -23.75 -12.73
N LYS A 76 -4.57 -23.60 -11.54
CA LYS A 76 -4.10 -24.75 -10.75
C LYS A 76 -5.00 -25.19 -9.60
N ASP A 77 -5.77 -24.30 -8.97
CA ASP A 77 -6.57 -24.70 -7.80
C ASP A 77 -7.78 -25.57 -8.23
N GLU A 78 -8.24 -26.50 -7.39
CA GLU A 78 -9.48 -27.26 -7.68
C GLU A 78 -10.75 -26.62 -7.08
N MET A 79 -10.65 -25.38 -6.60
CA MET A 79 -11.78 -24.63 -6.04
C MET A 79 -12.86 -24.35 -7.09
N LYS A 80 -14.11 -24.20 -6.63
CA LYS A 80 -15.25 -23.77 -7.46
C LYS A 80 -14.90 -22.52 -8.26
N PHE A 81 -15.25 -22.50 -9.53
CA PHE A 81 -14.97 -21.42 -10.47
C PHE A 81 -15.42 -20.03 -9.96
N GLN A 82 -16.58 -19.95 -9.31
CA GLN A 82 -17.11 -18.71 -8.74
C GLN A 82 -16.15 -18.07 -7.72
N ILE A 83 -15.53 -18.88 -6.85
CA ILE A 83 -14.60 -18.41 -5.82
C ILE A 83 -13.30 -17.93 -6.46
N LYS A 84 -12.78 -18.70 -7.43
CA LYS A 84 -11.59 -18.33 -8.20
C LYS A 84 -11.75 -16.99 -8.91
N PHE A 85 -12.88 -16.83 -9.61
CA PHE A 85 -13.19 -15.60 -10.34
C PHE A 85 -13.31 -14.41 -9.38
N SER A 86 -13.97 -14.59 -8.24
CA SER A 86 -14.09 -13.54 -7.22
C SER A 86 -12.72 -13.09 -6.67
N LYS A 87 -11.83 -14.03 -6.33
CA LYS A 87 -10.47 -13.73 -5.85
C LYS A 87 -9.65 -12.96 -6.89
N PHE A 88 -9.70 -13.41 -8.14
CA PHE A 88 -9.03 -12.74 -9.24
C PHE A 88 -9.54 -11.31 -9.43
N MET A 89 -10.86 -11.10 -9.44
CA MET A 89 -11.45 -9.77 -9.55
C MET A 89 -11.07 -8.85 -8.38
N LEU A 90 -11.01 -9.41 -7.17
CA LEU A 90 -10.55 -8.67 -5.99
C LEU A 90 -9.08 -8.24 -6.13
N SER A 91 -8.22 -9.14 -6.60
CA SER A 91 -6.81 -8.82 -6.84
C SER A 91 -6.62 -7.79 -7.95
N LEU A 92 -7.42 -7.85 -9.00
CA LEU A 92 -7.39 -6.86 -10.08
C LEU A 92 -7.80 -5.48 -9.56
N LEU A 93 -8.86 -5.42 -8.74
CA LEU A 93 -9.34 -4.17 -8.15
C LEU A 93 -8.29 -3.56 -7.21
N ILE A 94 -7.63 -4.36 -6.38
CA ILE A 94 -6.52 -3.91 -5.53
C ILE A 94 -5.38 -3.33 -6.38
N LEU A 95 -5.01 -4.00 -7.48
CA LEU A 95 -3.98 -3.51 -8.38
C LEU A 95 -4.36 -2.15 -8.99
N ILE A 96 -5.58 -2.01 -9.52
CA ILE A 96 -6.07 -0.74 -10.09
C ILE A 96 -6.05 0.37 -9.05
N LEU A 97 -6.58 0.12 -7.84
CA LEU A 97 -6.57 1.09 -6.75
C LEU A 97 -5.15 1.48 -6.34
N SER A 98 -4.22 0.53 -6.27
CA SER A 98 -2.82 0.81 -5.94
C SER A 98 -2.16 1.71 -6.99
N LEU A 99 -2.42 1.46 -8.28
CA LEU A 99 -1.89 2.27 -9.37
C LEU A 99 -2.47 3.69 -9.33
N ILE A 100 -3.78 3.82 -9.13
CA ILE A 100 -4.44 5.13 -8.97
C ILE A 100 -3.83 5.85 -7.76
N PHE A 101 -3.77 5.21 -6.60
CA PHE A 101 -3.28 5.83 -5.38
C PHE A 101 -1.86 6.39 -5.54
N VAL A 102 -0.94 5.62 -6.12
CA VAL A 102 0.46 6.06 -6.24
C VAL A 102 0.64 7.09 -7.36
N PHE A 103 0.09 6.84 -8.54
CA PHE A 103 0.35 7.70 -9.70
C PHE A 103 -0.51 8.96 -9.73
N TYR A 104 -1.64 8.99 -9.01
CA TYR A 104 -2.46 10.20 -8.89
C TYR A 104 -1.70 11.35 -8.19
N PHE A 105 -0.90 11.04 -7.17
CA PHE A 105 -0.15 12.06 -6.41
C PHE A 105 1.28 12.31 -6.91
N THR A 106 1.77 11.51 -7.88
CA THR A 106 3.18 11.57 -8.31
C THR A 106 3.40 12.48 -9.55
N ASN A 107 2.37 12.71 -10.37
CA ASN A 107 2.51 13.38 -11.68
C ASN A 107 1.76 14.73 -11.80
N THR A 108 1.51 15.42 -10.69
CA THR A 108 0.98 16.80 -10.66
C THR A 108 1.94 17.73 -9.95
#